data_AF-A0A3M7PWY1-F1
#
_entry.id   AF-A0A3M7PWY1-F1
#
_cell.length_a   1.000
_cell.length_b   1.000
_cell.length_c   1.000
_cell.angle_alpha   90.00
_cell.angle_beta   90.00
_cell.angle_gamma   90.00
#
_symmetry.space_group_name_H-M   'P 1'
#
loop_
_entity.id
_entity.type
_entity.pdbx_description
1 polymer ?
#
loop_
_entity_poly.entity_id
_entity_poly.type
_entity_poly.pdbx_seq_one_letter_code
_entity_poly.pdbx_strand_id
1 'polypeptide(L)'
;MRKRLYKNADHSKIAESLKSLTDSYLRLGDIQTALKYDLQAYEMRKRLYKDADHNEKAESLISLAVYYTGLGDIITLLKYNLQAYEMRKRLYKDADHSEIAESLNSIAVCCRSICDDQTAFKYDLQSHAMRKRLFKDADHSEIA
;
A
#
# COMPACT_ATOMS: atom_id res chain seq x y z
N MET A 1 -14.75 18.67 -12.48
CA MET A 1 -14.16 19.28 -13.69
C MET A 1 -13.04 18.46 -14.35
N ARG A 2 -12.15 17.76 -13.63
CA ARG A 2 -11.00 17.03 -14.24
C ARG A 2 -11.37 15.98 -15.30
N LYS A 3 -12.44 15.19 -15.10
CA LYS A 3 -12.93 14.21 -16.11
C LYS A 3 -13.32 14.81 -17.48
N ARG A 4 -13.67 16.10 -17.55
CA ARG A 4 -14.02 16.78 -18.82
C ARG A 4 -12.80 17.33 -19.55
N LEU A 5 -11.70 17.60 -18.83
CA LEU A 5 -10.45 18.11 -19.41
C LEU A 5 -9.62 16.99 -20.04
N TYR A 6 -9.64 15.80 -19.45
CA TYR A 6 -9.01 14.61 -20.01
C TYR A 6 -10.09 13.79 -20.71
N LYS A 7 -10.26 13.96 -22.03
CA LYS A 7 -11.19 13.21 -22.87
C LYS A 7 -10.96 11.70 -22.73
N ASN A 8 -11.63 11.04 -21.78
CA ASN A 8 -11.61 9.60 -21.55
C ASN A 8 -10.20 8.97 -21.40
N ALA A 9 -9.18 9.78 -21.11
CA ALA A 9 -7.82 9.30 -20.91
C ALA A 9 -7.57 9.11 -19.41
N ASP A 10 -7.02 7.96 -19.03
CA ASP A 10 -6.49 7.77 -17.69
C ASP A 10 -5.44 8.85 -17.40
N HIS A 11 -5.48 9.42 -16.20
CA HIS A 11 -4.53 10.48 -15.80
C HIS A 11 -4.34 10.45 -14.28
N SER A 12 -3.10 10.59 -13.80
CA SER A 12 -2.75 10.55 -12.36
C SER A 12 -3.59 11.53 -11.53
N LYS A 13 -3.72 12.78 -11.99
CA LYS A 13 -4.62 13.80 -11.39
C LYS A 13 -6.10 13.38 -11.29
N ILE A 14 -6.61 12.49 -12.15
CA ILE A 14 -7.96 11.94 -11.96
C ILE A 14 -7.95 10.90 -10.86
N ALA A 15 -6.97 9.99 -10.83
CA ALA A 15 -6.81 9.01 -9.76
C ALA A 15 -6.66 9.67 -8.38
N GLU A 16 -5.91 10.76 -8.30
CA GLU A 16 -5.78 11.58 -7.09
C GLU A 16 -7.13 12.19 -6.66
N SER A 17 -7.92 12.72 -7.61
CA SER A 17 -9.26 13.22 -7.29
C SER A 17 -10.21 12.11 -6.83
N LEU A 18 -10.09 10.90 -7.37
CA LEU A 18 -10.84 9.74 -6.88
C LEU A 18 -10.43 9.41 -5.44
N LYS A 19 -9.13 9.49 -5.11
CA LYS A 19 -8.64 9.32 -3.74
C LYS A 19 -9.20 10.38 -2.78
N SER A 20 -9.27 11.64 -3.20
CA SER A 20 -9.90 12.70 -2.39
C SER A 20 -11.40 12.45 -2.12
N LEU A 21 -12.11 11.84 -3.09
CA LEU A 21 -13.50 11.42 -2.89
C LEU A 21 -13.57 10.27 -1.89
N THR A 22 -12.72 9.26 -2.03
CA THR A 22 -12.57 8.16 -1.07
C THR A 22 -12.45 8.67 0.36
N ASP A 23 -11.53 9.59 0.62
CA ASP A 23 -11.31 10.14 1.97
C ASP A 23 -12.53 10.92 2.48
N SER A 24 -13.26 11.58 1.57
CA SER A 24 -14.47 12.31 1.93
C SER A 24 -15.60 11.35 2.34
N TYR A 25 -15.80 10.26 1.60
CA TYR A 25 -16.78 9.24 1.95
C TYR A 25 -16.41 8.48 3.23
N LEU A 26 -15.12 8.22 3.47
CA LEU A 26 -14.64 7.66 4.74
C LEU A 26 -15.02 8.55 5.93
N ARG A 27 -14.83 9.88 5.83
CA ARG A 27 -15.23 10.82 6.87
C ARG A 27 -16.74 10.87 7.11
N LEU A 28 -17.53 10.50 6.10
CA LEU A 28 -18.99 10.37 6.20
C LEU A 28 -19.44 8.99 6.69
N GLY A 29 -18.51 8.06 6.91
CA GLY A 29 -18.82 6.68 7.31
C GLY A 29 -19.31 5.77 6.18
N ASP A 30 -19.35 6.26 4.93
CA ASP A 30 -19.76 5.46 3.78
C ASP A 30 -18.55 4.69 3.21
N ILE A 31 -18.22 3.61 3.92
CA ILE A 31 -17.08 2.74 3.60
C ILE A 31 -17.25 2.06 2.24
N GLN A 32 -18.47 1.69 1.85
CA GLN A 32 -18.73 1.00 0.58
C GLN A 32 -18.47 1.92 -0.62
N THR A 33 -18.95 3.16 -0.56
CA THR A 33 -18.70 4.14 -1.62
C THR A 33 -17.23 4.54 -1.66
N ALA A 34 -16.58 4.68 -0.50
CA ALA A 34 -15.14 4.91 -0.43
C ALA A 34 -14.33 3.80 -1.13
N LEU A 35 -14.60 2.53 -0.80
CA LEU A 35 -13.95 1.38 -1.43
C LEU A 35 -14.16 1.37 -2.95
N LYS A 36 -15.36 1.68 -3.42
CA LYS A 36 -15.66 1.76 -4.87
C LYS A 36 -14.78 2.80 -5.58
N TYR A 37 -14.58 3.98 -4.98
CA TYR A 37 -13.73 5.02 -5.58
C TYR A 37 -12.24 4.68 -5.49
N ASP A 38 -11.80 4.04 -4.41
CA ASP A 38 -10.41 3.60 -4.26
C ASP A 38 -10.06 2.51 -5.28
N LEU A 39 -10.96 1.56 -5.54
CA LEU A 39 -10.83 0.57 -6.62
C LEU A 39 -10.75 1.23 -8.00
N GLN A 40 -11.56 2.26 -8.28
CA GLN A 40 -11.47 3.00 -9.53
C GLN A 40 -10.13 3.72 -9.70
N ALA A 41 -9.60 4.30 -8.62
CA ALA A 41 -8.29 4.95 -8.61
C ALA A 41 -7.17 3.93 -8.85
N TYR A 42 -7.23 2.77 -8.20
CA TYR A 42 -6.30 1.67 -8.40
C TYR A 42 -6.31 1.16 -9.84
N GLU A 43 -7.47 0.85 -10.41
CA GLU A 43 -7.58 0.36 -11.79
C GLU A 43 -7.08 1.39 -12.81
N MET A 44 -7.30 2.68 -12.55
CA MET A 44 -6.73 3.76 -13.37
C MET A 44 -5.20 3.78 -13.30
N ARG A 45 -4.62 3.72 -12.09
CA ARG A 45 -3.16 3.66 -11.91
C ARG A 45 -2.56 2.41 -12.54
N LYS A 46 -3.25 1.27 -12.48
CA LYS A 46 -2.85 0.04 -13.16
C LYS A 46 -2.78 0.23 -14.67
N ARG A 47 -3.75 0.91 -15.29
CA ARG A 47 -3.70 1.22 -16.73
C ARG A 47 -2.64 2.27 -17.09
N LEU A 48 -2.45 3.29 -16.24
CA LEU A 48 -1.44 4.34 -16.42
C LEU A 48 -0.02 3.79 -16.43
N TYR A 49 0.31 3.00 -15.42
CA TYR A 49 1.67 2.51 -15.20
C TYR A 49 1.90 1.13 -15.79
N LYS A 50 0.85 0.44 -16.25
CA LYS A 50 0.92 -0.93 -16.80
C LYS A 50 1.74 -1.83 -15.87
N ASP A 51 2.77 -2.47 -16.42
CA ASP A 51 3.67 -3.38 -15.71
C ASP A 51 4.80 -2.66 -14.94
N ALA A 52 5.00 -1.36 -15.15
CA ALA A 52 6.05 -0.61 -14.44
C ALA A 52 5.68 -0.39 -12.98
N ASP A 53 6.54 -0.75 -12.04
CA ASP A 53 6.30 -0.46 -10.63
C ASP A 53 6.20 1.05 -10.38
N HIS A 54 5.32 1.47 -9.47
CA HIS A 54 5.09 2.88 -9.17
C HIS A 54 4.56 3.06 -7.75
N ASN A 55 5.06 4.05 -7.01
CA ASN A 55 4.64 4.32 -5.62
C ASN A 55 3.12 4.45 -5.49
N GLU A 56 2.48 5.22 -6.36
CA GLU A 56 1.01 5.33 -6.37
C GLU A 56 0.25 4.00 -6.52
N LYS A 57 0.81 3.01 -7.24
CA LYS A 57 0.20 1.66 -7.32
C LYS A 57 0.34 0.93 -6.00
N ALA A 58 1.50 1.00 -5.35
CA ALA A 58 1.75 0.40 -4.04
C ALA A 58 0.84 1.02 -2.96
N GLU A 59 0.71 2.36 -2.95
CA GLU A 59 -0.19 3.07 -2.03
C GLU A 59 -1.66 2.69 -2.20
N SER A 60 -2.13 2.54 -3.45
CA SER A 60 -3.48 2.05 -3.71
C SER A 60 -3.69 0.64 -3.17
N LEU A 61 -2.72 -0.27 -3.35
CA LEU A 61 -2.81 -1.63 -2.84
C LEU A 61 -2.93 -1.65 -1.31
N ILE A 62 -2.18 -0.80 -0.61
CA ILE A 62 -2.24 -0.69 0.85
C ILE A 62 -3.56 -0.08 1.31
N SER A 63 -4.04 0.94 0.59
CA SER A 63 -5.36 1.53 0.88
C SER A 63 -6.46 0.47 0.76
N LEU A 64 -6.45 -0.32 -0.32
CA LEU A 64 -7.36 -1.44 -0.52
C LEU A 64 -7.25 -2.46 0.62
N ALA A 65 -6.03 -2.82 1.02
CA ALA A 65 -5.75 -3.71 2.12
C ALA A 65 -6.51 -3.27 3.41
N VAL A 66 -6.43 -2.00 3.78
CA VAL A 66 -7.12 -1.45 4.98
C VAL A 66 -8.63 -1.67 4.96
N TYR A 67 -9.29 -1.57 3.80
CA TYR A 67 -10.73 -1.85 3.72
C TYR A 67 -11.05 -3.31 4.04
N TYR A 68 -10.23 -4.24 3.55
CA TYR A 68 -10.44 -5.66 3.79
C TYR A 68 -10.12 -6.07 5.23
N THR A 69 -9.28 -5.32 5.96
CA THR A 69 -9.19 -5.45 7.42
C THR A 69 -10.55 -5.19 8.08
N GLY A 70 -11.23 -4.09 7.71
CA GLY A 70 -12.54 -3.74 8.28
C GLY A 70 -13.65 -4.72 7.91
N LEU A 71 -13.51 -5.43 6.79
CA LEU A 71 -14.45 -6.46 6.33
C LEU A 71 -14.13 -7.86 6.91
N GLY A 72 -13.00 -8.03 7.60
CA GLY A 72 -12.56 -9.32 8.12
C GLY A 72 -12.06 -10.31 7.04
N ASP A 73 -11.88 -9.86 5.80
CA ASP A 73 -11.34 -10.69 4.71
C ASP A 73 -9.81 -10.64 4.73
N ILE A 74 -9.24 -11.41 5.65
CA ILE A 74 -7.80 -11.47 5.89
C ILE A 74 -7.02 -12.01 4.68
N ILE A 75 -7.64 -12.87 3.87
CA ILE A 75 -7.00 -13.45 2.68
C ILE A 75 -6.83 -12.39 1.59
N THR A 76 -7.86 -11.60 1.30
CA THR A 76 -7.76 -10.50 0.32
C THR A 76 -6.82 -9.40 0.82
N LEU A 77 -6.88 -9.07 2.11
CA LEU A 77 -5.93 -8.18 2.79
C LEU A 77 -4.48 -8.63 2.58
N LEU A 78 -4.16 -9.88 2.89
CA LEU A 78 -2.82 -10.45 2.75
C LEU A 78 -2.33 -10.38 1.30
N LYS A 79 -3.20 -10.70 0.34
CA LYS A 79 -2.89 -10.63 -1.09
C LYS A 79 -2.47 -9.21 -1.51
N TYR A 80 -3.21 -8.18 -1.09
CA TYR A 80 -2.87 -6.80 -1.42
C TYR A 80 -1.58 -6.33 -0.74
N ASN A 81 -1.37 -6.70 0.53
CA ASN A 81 -0.13 -6.40 1.25
C ASN A 81 1.10 -7.05 0.58
N LEU A 82 1.00 -8.30 0.14
CA LEU A 82 2.09 -8.99 -0.59
C LEU A 82 2.39 -8.31 -1.93
N GLN A 83 1.37 -7.91 -2.69
CA GLN A 83 1.60 -7.20 -3.94
C GLN A 83 2.28 -5.84 -3.72
N ALA A 84 1.89 -5.10 -2.69
CA ALA A 84 2.51 -3.83 -2.35
C ALA A 84 3.96 -4.01 -1.88
N TYR A 85 4.23 -5.03 -1.05
CA TYR A 85 5.56 -5.41 -0.60
C TYR A 85 6.50 -5.70 -1.76
N GLU A 86 6.12 -6.60 -2.66
CA GLU A 86 6.94 -6.99 -3.81
C GLU A 86 7.20 -5.80 -4.76
N MET A 87 6.21 -4.93 -4.93
CA MET A 87 6.38 -3.69 -5.70
C MET A 87 7.37 -2.73 -5.05
N ARG A 88 7.25 -2.51 -3.74
CA ARG A 88 8.17 -1.65 -2.98
C ARG A 88 9.60 -2.17 -2.99
N LYS A 89 9.81 -3.48 -2.84
CA LYS A 89 11.14 -4.09 -2.99
C LYS A 89 11.79 -3.72 -4.31
N ARG A 90 11.05 -3.87 -5.41
CA ARG A 90 11.57 -3.54 -6.75
C ARG A 90 11.81 -2.04 -6.92
N LEU A 91 10.92 -1.19 -6.41
CA LEU A 91 11.06 0.26 -6.45
C LEU A 91 12.31 0.76 -5.73
N TYR A 92 12.60 0.20 -4.55
CA TYR A 92 13.78 0.55 -3.76
C TYR A 92 14.99 -0.35 -4.04
N LYS A 93 14.91 -1.21 -5.06
CA LYS A 93 16.00 -2.13 -5.46
C LYS A 93 16.55 -2.95 -4.28
N ASP A 94 15.65 -3.45 -3.45
CA ASP A 94 15.95 -4.20 -2.22
C ASP A 94 16.76 -3.43 -1.17
N ALA A 95 16.94 -2.11 -1.31
CA ALA A 95 17.51 -1.26 -0.27
C ALA A 95 16.54 -1.17 0.93
N ASP A 96 17.11 -0.96 2.11
CA ASP A 96 16.30 -0.72 3.30
C ASP A 96 15.45 0.53 3.12
N HIS A 97 14.14 0.39 3.38
CA HIS A 97 13.20 1.49 3.29
C HIS A 97 12.08 1.30 4.30
N SER A 98 11.66 2.39 4.95
CA SER A 98 10.60 2.36 5.98
C SER A 98 9.32 1.71 5.46
N GLU A 99 8.92 2.05 4.25
CA GLU A 99 7.76 1.47 3.57
C GLU A 99 7.84 -0.05 3.34
N ILE A 100 9.03 -0.61 3.08
CA ILE A 100 9.20 -2.07 2.97
C ILE A 100 9.01 -2.69 4.36
N ALA A 101 9.61 -2.09 5.40
CA ALA A 101 9.46 -2.58 6.77
C ALA A 101 8.01 -2.54 7.25
N GLU A 102 7.24 -1.52 6.87
CA GLU A 102 5.80 -1.44 7.15
C GLU A 102 5.03 -2.55 6.44
N SER A 103 5.29 -2.79 5.15
CA SER A 103 4.64 -3.89 4.41
C SER A 103 4.95 -5.25 5.04
N LEU A 104 6.21 -5.50 5.43
CA LEU A 104 6.62 -6.73 6.14
C LEU A 104 5.82 -6.92 7.43
N ASN A 105 5.69 -5.87 8.25
CA ASN A 105 4.92 -5.91 9.50
C ASN A 105 3.43 -6.19 9.23
N SER A 106 2.83 -5.53 8.23
CA SER A 106 1.43 -5.77 7.87
C SER A 106 1.18 -7.21 7.43
N ILE A 107 2.10 -7.80 6.64
CA ILE A 107 2.02 -9.21 6.23
C ILE A 107 2.10 -10.12 7.47
N ALA A 108 3.01 -9.86 8.39
CA ALA A 108 3.15 -10.65 9.61
C ALA A 108 1.87 -10.63 10.47
N VAL A 109 1.24 -9.46 10.63
CA VAL A 109 -0.07 -9.32 11.29
C VAL A 109 -1.13 -10.18 10.60
N CYS A 110 -1.19 -10.16 9.27
CA CYS A 110 -2.14 -10.98 8.51
C CYS A 110 -1.90 -12.48 8.71
N CYS A 111 -0.65 -12.92 8.67
CA CYS A 111 -0.26 -14.32 8.90
C CYS A 111 -0.67 -14.80 10.30
N ARG A 112 -0.48 -13.99 11.35
CA ARG A 112 -0.97 -14.31 12.71
C ARG A 112 -2.49 -14.48 12.73
N SER A 113 -3.23 -13.61 12.06
CA SER A 113 -4.69 -13.67 12.01
C SER A 113 -5.23 -14.92 11.31
N ILE A 114 -4.42 -15.62 10.50
CA ILE A 114 -4.77 -16.91 9.89
C ILE A 114 -4.05 -18.11 10.54
N CYS A 115 -3.49 -17.92 11.74
CA CYS A 115 -2.74 -18.94 12.49
C CYS A 115 -1.49 -19.49 11.75
N ASP A 116 -0.90 -18.72 10.83
CA ASP A 116 0.40 -19.03 10.22
C ASP A 116 1.53 -18.31 10.97
N ASP A 117 1.78 -18.76 12.20
CA ASP A 117 2.76 -18.14 13.11
C ASP A 117 4.20 -18.27 12.60
N GLN A 118 4.50 -19.34 11.85
CA GLN A 118 5.83 -19.55 11.28
C GLN A 118 6.16 -18.49 10.24
N THR A 119 5.22 -18.22 9.33
CA THR A 119 5.40 -17.19 8.31
C THR A 119 5.36 -15.80 8.94
N ALA A 120 4.48 -15.57 9.92
CA ALA A 120 4.44 -14.31 10.65
C ALA A 120 5.77 -13.96 11.31
N PHE A 121 6.37 -14.92 12.02
CA PHE A 121 7.66 -14.73 12.70
C PHE A 121 8.78 -14.34 11.72
N LYS A 122 8.82 -14.97 10.54
CA LYS A 122 9.82 -14.63 9.51
C LYS A 122 9.68 -13.18 9.04
N TYR A 123 8.45 -12.73 8.77
CA TYR A 123 8.20 -11.36 8.30
C TYR A 123 8.43 -10.31 9.40
N ASP A 124 8.04 -10.60 10.65
CA ASP A 124 8.35 -9.75 11.80
C ASP A 124 9.85 -9.56 11.98
N LEU A 125 10.62 -10.66 11.91
CA LEU A 125 12.07 -10.62 12.06
C LEU A 125 12.72 -9.76 10.98
N GLN A 126 12.28 -9.89 9.73
CA GLN A 126 12.76 -9.06 8.62
C GLN A 126 12.40 -7.57 8.82
N SER A 127 11.16 -7.28 9.21
CA SER A 127 10.72 -5.90 9.48
C SER A 127 11.54 -5.25 10.59
N HIS A 128 11.73 -5.96 11.71
CA HIS A 128 12.50 -5.48 12.84
C HIS A 128 13.98 -5.28 12.49
N ALA A 129 14.58 -6.23 11.78
CA ALA A 129 15.97 -6.12 11.34
C ALA A 129 16.20 -4.91 10.42
N MET A 130 15.27 -4.68 9.47
CA MET A 130 15.33 -3.52 8.56
C MET A 130 15.16 -2.20 9.32
N ARG A 131 14.15 -2.09 10.20
CA ARG A 131 13.97 -0.88 11.04
C ARG A 131 15.22 -0.58 11.86
N LYS A 132 15.86 -1.61 12.43
CA LYS A 132 17.10 -1.43 13.20
C LYS A 132 18.25 -0.87 12.35
N ARG A 133 18.38 -1.27 11.08
CA ARG A 133 19.39 -0.69 10.18
C ARG A 133 19.06 0.77 9.83
N LEU A 134 17.81 1.04 9.46
CA LEU A 134 17.34 2.40 9.16
C LEU A 134 17.59 3.41 10.29
N PHE A 135 17.30 3.05 11.55
CA PHE A 135 17.51 3.96 12.68
C PHE A 135 18.99 4.08 13.09
N LYS A 136 19.80 3.04 12.90
CA LYS A 136 21.25 3.13 13.13
C LYS A 136 21.94 4.06 12.14
N ASP A 137 21.51 4.03 10.89
CA ASP A 137 22.08 4.88 9.84
C ASP A 137 21.61 6.35 10.00
N ALA A 138 20.42 6.58 10.56
CA ALA A 138 19.93 7.92 10.89
C ALA A 138 20.77 8.60 12.00
N ASP A 139 21.18 7.84 13.03
CA ASP A 139 22.01 8.35 14.13
C ASP A 139 23.47 8.66 13.70
N HIS A 140 23.87 8.29 12.48
CA HIS A 140 25.19 8.61 11.91
C HIS A 140 25.15 9.77 10.89
N SER A 141 23.97 10.32 10.57
CA SER A 141 23.82 11.37 9.55
C SER A 141 23.94 12.81 10.08
N GLU A 142 24.00 13.05 11.38
CA GLU A 142 23.99 14.42 11.96
C GLU A 142 25.34 14.87 12.57
N ILE A 143 26.44 14.16 12.29
CA ILE A 143 27.78 14.57 12.73
C ILE A 143 28.75 14.57 11.54
N ALA A 144 28.70 15.60 10.72
CA ALA A 144 29.78 16.00 9.81
C ALA A 144 29.71 17.51 9.51
#